data_AF-A0A330MNM5-F1
#
_entry.id   AF-A0A330MNM5-F1
#
_cell.length_a   1.000
_cell.length_b   1.000
_cell.length_c   1.000
_cell.angle_alpha   90.00
_cell.angle_beta   90.00
_cell.angle_gamma   90.00
#
_symmetry.space_group_name_H-M   'P 1'
#
loop_
_entity.id
_entity.type
_entity.pdbx_description
1 polymer ?
#
loop_
_entity_poly.entity_id
_entity_poly.type
_entity_poly.pdbx_seq_one_letter_code
_entity_poly.pdbx_strand_id
1 'polypeptide(L)' 'MLYFYRKLNFRFDTKLMLILLLSLLFYGIVIEILQGLFTDSRSADIFDIAANFTGSLLGILFFKTIKHKFNF' A
#
# COMPACT_ATOMS: atom_id res chain seq x y z
N MET A 1 11.46 3.76 4.99
CA MET A 1 10.31 4.66 5.22
C MET A 1 10.29 5.30 6.60
N LEU A 2 10.33 4.55 7.71
CA LEU A 2 10.29 5.12 9.08
C LEU A 2 11.41 6.14 9.38
N TYR A 3 12.64 5.89 8.91
CA TYR A 3 13.75 6.85 9.04
C TYR A 3 13.47 8.18 8.33
N PHE A 4 12.96 8.13 7.09
CA PHE A 4 12.60 9.31 6.31
C PHE A 4 11.38 10.03 6.90
N TYR A 5 10.39 9.30 7.40
CA TYR A 5 9.24 9.89 8.11
C TYR A 5 9.70 10.79 9.26
N ARG A 6 10.62 10.28 10.10
CA ARG A 6 11.21 11.04 11.21
C ARG A 6 12.06 12.22 10.71
N LYS A 7 12.87 12.01 9.67
CA LYS A 7 13.79 13.04 9.16
C LYS A 7 13.07 14.17 8.40
N LEU A 8 11.92 13.89 7.79
CA LEU A 8 11.15 14.85 7.00
C LEU A 8 9.97 15.49 7.76
N ASN A 9 9.79 15.17 9.06
CA ASN A 9 8.64 15.64 9.87
C ASN A 9 7.29 15.44 9.15
N PHE A 10 7.14 14.34 8.42
CA PHE A 10 5.96 14.12 7.59
C PHE A 10 4.72 14.00 8.47
N ARG A 11 3.69 14.81 8.20
CA ARG A 11 2.40 14.72 8.88
C ARG A 11 1.45 13.89 8.04
N PHE A 12 1.30 12.61 8.38
CA PHE A 12 0.24 11.77 7.79
C PHE A 12 -1.09 12.14 8.44
N ASP A 13 -1.89 12.90 7.72
CA ASP A 13 -3.30 13.11 8.04
C ASP A 13 -4.18 12.02 7.38
N THR A 14 -5.42 11.92 7.83
CA THR A 14 -6.35 10.89 7.36
C THR A 14 -6.62 10.98 5.86
N LYS A 15 -6.58 12.19 5.28
CA LYS A 15 -6.74 12.39 3.83
C LYS A 15 -5.56 11.82 3.05
N LEU A 16 -4.32 12.11 3.44
CA LEU A 16 -3.13 11.57 2.77
C LEU A 16 -3.07 10.05 2.87
N MET A 17 -3.48 9.45 4.00
CA MET A 17 -3.55 8.00 4.12
C MET A 17 -4.58 7.39 3.17
N LEU A 18 -5.75 8.03 3.02
CA LEU A 18 -6.79 7.57 2.10
C LEU A 18 -6.35 7.68 0.64
N ILE A 19 -5.71 8.80 0.28
CA ILE A 19 -5.12 9.00 -1.05
C ILE A 19 -4.07 7.92 -1.33
N LEU A 20 -3.15 7.67 -0.40
CA LEU A 20 -2.14 6.61 -0.52
C LEU A 20 -2.76 5.23 -0.73
N LEU A 21 -3.78 4.88 0.06
CA LEU A 21 -4.44 3.59 -0.04
C LEU A 21 -5.12 3.42 -1.41
N LEU A 22 -5.81 4.45 -1.89
CA LEU A 22 -6.44 4.44 -3.23
C LEU A 22 -5.40 4.40 -4.35
N SER A 23 -4.29 5.15 -4.23
CA SER A 23 -3.20 5.13 -5.20
C SER A 23 -2.51 3.77 -5.27
N LEU A 24 -2.26 3.12 -4.13
CA LEU A 24 -1.66 1.79 -4.06
C LEU A 24 -2.61 0.73 -4.64
N LEU A 25 -3.90 0.80 -4.34
CA LEU A 25 -4.92 -0.08 -4.91
C LEU A 25 -4.98 0.07 -6.44
N PHE A 26 -5.07 1.31 -6.93
CA PHE A 26 -5.09 1.59 -8.37
C PHE A 26 -3.84 1.07 -9.07
N TYR A 27 -2.66 1.33 -8.48
CA TYR A 27 -1.39 0.85 -9.02
C TYR A 27 -1.31 -0.68 -9.07
N GLY A 28 -1.76 -1.38 -8.02
CA GLY A 28 -1.81 -2.85 -7.99
C GLY A 28 -2.69 -3.42 -9.10
N ILE A 29 -3.89 -2.88 -9.28
CA ILE A 29 -4.83 -3.29 -10.34
C ILE A 29 -4.20 -3.07 -11.73
N VAL A 30 -3.54 -1.94 -11.96
CA VAL A 30 -2.88 -1.65 -13.24
C VAL A 30 -1.78 -2.68 -13.51
N ILE A 31 -0.95 -3.02 -12.52
CA ILE A 31 0.10 -4.03 -12.69
C ILE A 31 -0.49 -5.40 -12.99
N GLU A 32 -1.59 -5.79 -12.35
CA GLU A 32 -2.23 -7.08 -12.62
C GLU A 32 -2.82 -7.17 -14.03
N ILE A 33 -3.43 -6.09 -14.51
CA ILE A 33 -3.89 -6.01 -15.90
C ILE A 33 -2.70 -6.15 -16.85
N LEU A 34 -1.61 -5.42 -16.61
CA LEU A 34 -0.40 -5.53 -17.43
C LEU A 34 0.22 -6.94 -17.37
N GLN A 35 0.24 -7.58 -16.20
CA GLN A 35 0.70 -8.96 -16.07
C GLN A 35 -0.15 -9.90 -16.90
N GLY A 36 -1.48 -9.80 -16.83
CA GLY A 36 -2.38 -10.63 -17.64
C GLY A 36 -2.27 -10.38 -19.15
N LEU A 37 -1.89 -9.18 -19.58
CA LEU A 37 -1.75 -8.83 -21.00
C LEU A 37 -0.38 -9.18 -21.60
N PHE A 38 0.69 -9.12 -20.79
CA PHE A 38 2.08 -9.19 -21.27
C PHE A 38 2.88 -10.38 -20.71
N THR A 39 2.28 -11.20 -19.85
CA THR A 39 2.99 -12.31 -19.18
C THR A 39 2.26 -13.64 -19.40
N ASP A 40 2.70 -14.42 -20.40
CA ASP A 40 2.06 -15.71 -20.78
C ASP A 40 2.03 -16.77 -19.64
N SER A 41 2.85 -16.60 -18.61
CA SER A 41 2.93 -17.51 -17.45
C SER A 41 2.04 -17.09 -16.27
N ARG A 42 1.38 -15.93 -16.33
CA ARG A 42 0.52 -15.43 -15.24
C ARG A 42 -0.85 -15.02 -15.75
N SER A 43 -1.88 -15.68 -15.23
CA SER A 43 -3.25 -15.19 -15.33
C SER A 43 -3.44 -14.03 -14.33
N ALA A 44 -4.11 -12.95 -14.74
CA ALA A 44 -4.59 -11.96 -13.77
C ALA A 44 -5.57 -12.65 -12.81
N ASP A 45 -5.25 -12.66 -11.51
CA ASP A 45 -5.99 -13.41 -10.50
C ASP A 45 -6.65 -12.43 -9.50
N ILE A 46 -7.94 -12.62 -9.25
CA ILE A 46 -8.69 -11.85 -8.25
C ILE A 46 -8.05 -11.99 -6.85
N PHE A 47 -7.40 -13.12 -6.57
CA PHE A 47 -6.68 -13.32 -5.32
C PHE A 47 -5.44 -12.42 -5.18
N ASP A 48 -4.78 -12.07 -6.28
CA ASP A 48 -3.63 -11.16 -6.27
C ASP A 48 -4.10 -9.73 -5.94
N ILE A 49 -5.23 -9.28 -6.50
CA ILE A 49 -5.86 -7.98 -6.16
C ILE A 49 -6.23 -7.94 -4.66
N ALA A 50 -6.83 -9.02 -4.16
CA ALA A 50 -7.22 -9.14 -2.76
C ALA A 50 -5.99 -9.14 -1.82
N ALA A 51 -4.90 -9.83 -2.21
CA ALA A 51 -3.64 -9.82 -1.48
C ALA A 51 -3.00 -8.42 -1.46
N ASN A 52 -3.01 -7.72 -2.59
CA ASN A 52 -2.51 -6.35 -2.70
C ASN A 52 -3.30 -5.39 -1.79
N PHE A 53 -4.63 -5.48 -1.82
CA PHE A 53 -5.49 -4.68 -0.94
C PHE A 53 -5.25 -4.97 0.55
N THR A 54 -5.29 -6.25 0.94
CA THR A 54 -5.09 -6.66 2.34
C THR A 54 -3.69 -6.31 2.85
N GLY A 55 -2.65 -6.52 2.04
CA GLY A 55 -1.28 -6.12 2.36
C GLY A 55 -1.13 -4.62 2.58
N SER A 56 -1.77 -3.79 1.73
CA SER A 56 -1.76 -2.34 1.90
C SER A 56 -2.45 -1.89 3.19
N LEU A 57 -3.59 -2.51 3.54
CA LEU A 57 -4.32 -2.23 4.77
C LEU A 57 -3.51 -2.62 6.01
N LEU A 58 -2.91 -3.81 6.00
CA LEU A 58 -2.04 -4.29 7.07
C LEU A 58 -0.81 -3.38 7.23
N GLY A 59 -0.22 -2.89 6.14
CA GLY A 59 0.90 -1.95 6.18
C GLY A 59 0.55 -0.65 6.89
N ILE A 60 -0.63 -0.08 6.61
CA ILE A 60 -1.11 1.13 7.29
C ILE A 60 -1.35 0.87 8.78
N LEU A 61 -2.00 -0.24 9.12
CA LEU A 61 -2.24 -0.62 10.52
C LEU A 61 -0.94 -0.83 11.28
N PHE A 62 0.02 -1.54 10.69
CA PHE A 62 1.34 -1.76 11.26
C PHE A 62 2.08 -0.45 11.50
N PHE A 63 2.08 0.45 10.51
CA PHE A 63 2.69 1.77 10.65
C PHE A 63 2.05 2.59 11.77
N LYS A 64 0.71 2.56 11.88
CA LYS A 64 -0.03 3.25 12.95
C LYS A 64 0.30 2.68 14.33
N THR A 65 0.38 1.36 14.46
CA THR A 65 0.75 0.69 15.72
C THR A 65 2.18 1.00 16.13
N ILE A 66 3.14 0.98 15.20
CA ILE A 66 4.52 1.37 15.48
C ILE A 66 4.60 2.84 15.90
N LYS A 67 3.93 3.74 15.17
CA LYS A 67 3.90 5.16 15.54
C LYS A 67 3.42 5.36 16.98
N HIS A 68 2.29 4.73 17.34
CA HIS A 68 1.73 4.80 18.68
C HIS A 68 2.67 4.21 19.74
N LYS A 69 3.26 3.04 19.49
CA LYS A 69 4.13 2.34 20.46
C LYS A 69 5.42 3.10 20.76
N PHE A 70 5.99 3.77 19.76
CA PHE A 70 7.24 4.52 19.90
C PHE A 70 7.02 6.01 20.15
N ASN A 71 5.77 6.44 20.39
CA ASN A 71 5.40 7.81 20.76
C ASN A 71 5.98 8.88 19.80
N PHE A 72 5.96 8.58 18.50
CA PHE A 72 6.32 9.51 17.43
C PHE A 72 5.10 10.27 16.91
#